data_AF-A0A7U3Y9T3-F1
#
_entry.id   AF-A0A7U3Y9T3-F1
#
_cell.length_a   1.000
_cell.length_b   1.000
_cell.length_c   1.000
_cell.angle_alpha   90.00
_cell.angle_beta   90.00
_cell.angle_gamma   90.00
#
_symmetry.space_group_name_H-M   'P 1'
#
loop_
_entity.id
_entity.type
_entity.pdbx_description
1 polymer ?
#
loop_
_entity_poly.entity_id
_entity_poly.type
_entity_poly.pdbx_seq_one_letter_code
_entity_poly.pdbx_strand_id
1 'polypeptide(L)'
;MNSPFENQPISQDSPFKANGRFGRLSYAAWTFLFTLVLVTAILLIMFTFGFTNPEGAPDFSTPGLICIAILYIVGIYINFVFTIRRLHDRNNTGWLSLLMLVPIVNIGLAIYLFCAKGTEGPNDYGPKRPTPSWERVLGWIYIVLIPLALIFGVIAVIMAPTYEGYVEKSESIVIGSPSQSE
;
A
#
# COMPACT_ATOMS: atom_id res chain seq x y z
N MET A 1 -6.24 34.76 25.75
CA MET A 1 -5.40 33.64 26.24
C MET A 1 -4.81 32.98 25.02
N ASN A 2 -3.49 33.07 24.83
CA ASN A 2 -2.82 32.33 23.77
C ASN A 2 -2.96 30.84 24.08
N SER A 3 -3.23 30.02 23.07
CA SER A 3 -3.33 28.58 23.29
C SER A 3 -1.98 28.07 23.82
N PRO A 4 -1.94 27.05 24.70
CA PRO A 4 -0.67 26.48 25.16
C PRO A 4 0.19 25.89 24.02
N PHE A 5 -0.33 25.90 22.78
CA PHE A 5 0.29 25.41 21.56
C PHE A 5 0.78 26.53 20.63
N GLU A 6 0.50 27.81 20.93
CA GLU A 6 0.80 28.98 20.08
C GLU A 6 2.30 29.13 19.77
N ASN A 7 3.17 28.70 20.70
CA ASN A 7 4.61 28.90 20.64
C ASN A 7 5.41 27.58 20.69
N GLN A 8 4.77 26.43 20.46
CA GLN A 8 5.55 25.20 20.37
C GLN A 8 6.30 25.21 19.02
N PRO A 9 7.66 25.17 19.03
CA PRO A 9 8.40 24.99 17.79
C PRO A 9 7.84 23.74 17.12
N ILE A 10 7.62 23.79 15.79
CA ILE A 10 7.22 22.61 15.02
C ILE A 10 8.22 21.53 15.40
N SER A 11 7.80 20.59 16.25
CA SER A 11 8.73 19.58 16.77
C SER A 11 9.31 18.88 15.55
N GLN A 12 10.55 18.40 15.63
CA GLN A 12 11.11 17.55 14.57
C GLN A 12 10.25 16.28 14.45
N ASP A 13 9.20 16.38 13.65
CA ASP A 13 8.17 15.37 13.52
C ASP A 13 8.64 14.33 12.50
N SER A 14 9.23 13.27 13.02
CA SER A 14 9.62 12.11 12.23
C SER A 14 8.39 11.27 11.88
N PRO A 15 8.10 11.04 10.58
CA PRO A 15 7.03 10.16 10.09
C PRO A 15 7.01 8.76 10.72
N PHE A 16 8.18 8.27 11.12
CA PHE A 16 8.39 6.92 11.63
C PHE A 16 8.17 6.77 13.14
N LYS A 17 7.85 7.86 13.84
CA LYS A 17 7.43 7.82 15.24
C LYS A 17 5.90 7.80 15.31
N ALA A 18 5.34 6.96 16.17
CA ALA A 18 3.88 6.84 16.36
C ALA A 18 3.23 8.08 17.01
N ASN A 19 4.03 8.94 17.65
CA ASN A 19 3.55 10.18 18.25
C ASN A 19 3.22 11.23 17.17
N GLY A 20 2.19 12.02 17.44
CA GLY A 20 1.72 13.07 16.54
C GLY A 20 0.61 12.61 15.61
N ARG A 21 0.31 13.49 14.63
CA ARG A 21 -0.90 13.41 13.80
C ARG A 21 -0.54 13.34 12.33
N PHE A 22 -1.29 12.54 11.57
CA PHE A 22 -1.31 12.59 10.11
C PHE A 22 -2.69 12.95 9.59
N GLY A 23 -2.76 14.05 8.83
CA GLY A 23 -3.92 14.33 8.01
C GLY A 23 -4.06 13.32 6.86
N ARG A 24 -5.23 13.26 6.23
CA ARG A 24 -5.53 12.30 5.15
C ARG A 24 -4.48 12.26 4.02
N LEU A 25 -3.99 13.43 3.60
CA LEU A 25 -3.03 13.54 2.49
C LEU A 25 -1.62 13.13 2.92
N SER A 26 -1.19 13.51 4.13
CA SER A 26 0.08 13.04 4.70
C SER A 26 0.07 11.53 4.86
N TYR A 27 -1.01 10.97 5.41
CA TYR A 27 -1.20 9.52 5.53
C TYR A 27 -1.11 8.83 4.16
N ALA A 28 -1.87 9.32 3.16
CA ALA A 28 -1.84 8.76 1.81
C ALA A 28 -0.44 8.85 1.15
N ALA A 29 0.25 9.98 1.27
CA ALA A 29 1.57 10.18 0.68
C ALA A 29 2.64 9.27 1.29
N TRP A 30 2.67 9.17 2.62
CA TRP A 30 3.64 8.33 3.33
C TRP A 30 3.37 6.85 3.09
N THR A 31 2.10 6.43 3.08
CA THR A 31 1.73 5.07 2.67
C THR A 31 2.18 4.78 1.24
N PHE A 32 1.94 5.70 0.30
CA PHE A 32 2.37 5.53 -1.08
C PHE A 32 3.88 5.42 -1.24
N LEU A 33 4.62 6.37 -0.68
CA LEU A 33 6.07 6.40 -0.74
C LEU A 33 6.66 5.11 -0.16
N PHE A 34 6.13 4.67 0.97
CA PHE A 34 6.58 3.44 1.61
C PHE A 34 6.23 2.19 0.78
N THR A 35 5.04 2.15 0.16
CA THR A 35 4.69 1.08 -0.78
C THR A 35 5.64 1.02 -1.97
N LEU A 36 6.04 2.16 -2.55
CA LEU A 36 7.01 2.21 -3.65
C LEU A 36 8.37 1.67 -3.21
N VAL A 37 8.84 2.05 -2.03
CA VAL A 37 10.10 1.54 -1.46
C VAL A 37 10.02 0.04 -1.22
N LEU A 38 8.90 -0.46 -0.66
CA LEU A 38 8.70 -1.89 -0.42
C LEU A 38 8.68 -2.69 -1.73
N VAL A 39 7.92 -2.25 -2.73
CA VAL A 39 7.87 -2.92 -4.05
C VAL A 39 9.25 -2.94 -4.68
N THR A 40 9.98 -1.83 -4.64
CA THR A 40 11.35 -1.76 -5.18
C THR A 40 12.27 -2.73 -4.44
N ALA A 41 12.23 -2.78 -3.11
CA ALA A 41 13.04 -3.69 -2.33
C ALA A 41 12.70 -5.16 -2.62
N ILE A 42 11.41 -5.50 -2.76
CA ILE A 42 10.98 -6.84 -3.16
C ILE A 42 11.55 -7.19 -4.54
N LEU A 43 11.39 -6.32 -5.54
CA LEU A 43 11.92 -6.57 -6.89
C LEU A 43 13.44 -6.79 -6.90
N LEU A 44 14.19 -6.05 -6.08
CA LEU A 44 15.64 -6.24 -5.95
C LEU A 44 15.99 -7.58 -5.29
N ILE A 45 15.25 -7.99 -4.26
CA ILE A 45 15.41 -9.32 -3.63
C ILE A 45 15.12 -10.42 -4.66
N MET A 46 14.01 -10.29 -5.39
CA MET A 46 13.62 -11.23 -6.44
C MET A 46 14.68 -11.34 -7.53
N PHE A 47 15.21 -10.20 -7.98
CA PHE A 47 16.28 -10.18 -8.98
C PHE A 47 17.55 -10.87 -8.49
N THR A 48 17.90 -10.69 -7.22
CA THR A 48 19.13 -11.24 -6.62
C THR A 48 19.00 -12.72 -6.24
N PHE A 49 17.80 -13.15 -5.83
CA PHE A 49 17.57 -14.42 -5.14
C PHE A 49 16.48 -15.33 -5.77
N GLY A 50 15.80 -14.86 -6.82
CA GLY A 50 14.55 -15.45 -7.36
C GLY A 50 14.67 -16.25 -8.66
N PHE A 51 15.89 -16.65 -9.04
CA PHE A 51 16.14 -17.45 -10.25
C PHE A 51 16.99 -18.69 -9.93
N THR A 52 16.60 -19.47 -8.92
CA THR A 52 17.34 -20.67 -8.52
C THR A 52 17.04 -21.90 -9.39
N ASN A 53 15.91 -21.91 -10.10
CA ASN A 53 15.49 -23.04 -10.92
C ASN A 53 15.84 -22.83 -12.41
N PRO A 54 16.59 -23.77 -13.03
CA PRO A 54 16.94 -23.70 -14.45
C PRO A 54 15.74 -23.91 -15.38
N GLU A 55 14.61 -24.43 -14.87
CA GLU A 55 13.36 -24.63 -15.63
C GLU A 55 12.54 -23.33 -15.79
N GLY A 56 13.04 -22.19 -15.29
CA GLY A 56 12.40 -20.87 -15.47
C GLY A 56 11.16 -20.63 -14.60
N ALA A 57 10.74 -21.62 -13.80
CA ALA A 57 9.72 -21.42 -12.79
C ALA A 57 10.26 -20.46 -11.70
N PRO A 58 9.50 -19.40 -11.34
CA PRO A 58 9.90 -18.51 -10.26
C PRO A 58 9.99 -19.30 -8.96
N ASP A 59 11.19 -19.37 -8.40
CA ASP A 59 11.46 -20.02 -7.13
C ASP A 59 12.40 -19.16 -6.30
N PHE A 60 12.17 -19.18 -4.99
CA PHE A 60 12.86 -18.31 -4.05
C PHE A 60 13.87 -19.12 -3.28
N SER A 61 15.14 -18.72 -3.39
CA SER A 61 16.15 -19.22 -2.48
C SER A 61 15.74 -18.95 -1.02
N THR A 62 16.11 -19.86 -0.10
CA THR A 62 15.86 -19.69 1.35
C THR A 62 16.32 -18.32 1.88
N PRO A 63 17.51 -17.79 1.51
CA PRO A 63 17.90 -16.44 1.91
C PRO A 63 16.94 -15.35 1.39
N GLY A 64 16.46 -15.46 0.15
CA GLY A 64 15.48 -14.54 -0.42
C GLY A 64 14.16 -14.53 0.36
N LEU A 65 13.66 -15.71 0.73
CA LEU A 65 12.46 -15.84 1.57
C LEU A 65 12.64 -15.19 2.95
N ILE A 66 13.80 -15.37 3.59
CA ILE A 66 14.12 -14.73 4.88
C ILE A 66 14.12 -13.20 4.73
N CYS A 67 14.74 -12.66 3.68
CA CYS A 67 14.74 -11.22 3.41
C CYS A 67 13.32 -10.67 3.21
N ILE A 68 12.48 -11.38 2.44
CA ILE A 68 11.07 -11.00 2.23
C ILE A 68 10.30 -11.02 3.56
N ALA A 69 10.49 -12.05 4.38
CA ALA A 69 9.81 -12.15 5.68
C ALA A 69 10.19 -11.00 6.62
N ILE A 70 11.48 -10.64 6.71
CA ILE A 70 11.93 -9.49 7.50
C ILE A 70 11.32 -8.19 6.97
N LEU A 71 11.37 -7.99 5.66
CA LEU A 71 10.83 -6.81 5.00
C LEU A 71 9.32 -6.68 5.25
N TYR A 72 8.59 -7.79 5.26
CA TYR A 72 7.17 -7.84 5.55
C TYR A 72 6.86 -7.43 6.99
N ILE A 73 7.64 -7.90 7.98
CA ILE A 73 7.48 -7.51 9.40
C ILE A 73 7.73 -6.01 9.57
N VAL A 74 8.79 -5.48 8.95
CA VAL A 74 9.06 -4.03 8.94
C VAL A 74 7.90 -3.28 8.27
N GLY A 75 7.40 -3.81 7.16
CA GLY A 75 6.25 -3.30 6.43
C GLY A 75 5.02 -3.13 7.32
N ILE A 76 4.67 -4.17 8.06
CA ILE A 76 3.58 -4.17 9.03
C ILE A 76 3.81 -3.09 10.08
N TYR A 77 4.97 -3.07 10.72
CA TYR A 77 5.27 -2.09 11.78
C TYR A 77 5.09 -0.64 11.31
N ILE A 78 5.64 -0.28 10.15
CA ILE A 78 5.55 1.08 9.62
C ILE A 78 4.10 1.43 9.25
N ASN A 79 3.35 0.47 8.70
CA ASN A 79 1.93 0.66 8.41
C ASN A 79 1.12 0.94 9.68
N PHE A 80 1.39 0.20 10.77
CA PHE A 80 0.83 0.47 12.08
C PHE A 80 1.13 1.89 12.56
N VAL A 81 2.37 2.34 12.45
CA VAL A 81 2.78 3.70 12.84
C VAL A 81 1.95 4.75 12.07
N PHE A 82 1.81 4.61 10.75
CA PHE A 82 1.04 5.56 9.94
C PHE A 82 -0.45 5.57 10.32
N THR A 83 -1.02 4.38 10.54
CA THR A 83 -2.43 4.24 10.94
C THR A 83 -2.69 4.80 12.33
N ILE A 84 -1.79 4.58 13.29
CA ILE A 84 -1.86 5.17 14.64
C ILE A 84 -1.90 6.70 14.54
N ARG A 85 -0.96 7.31 13.79
CA ARG A 85 -0.95 8.77 13.59
C ARG A 85 -2.20 9.29 12.92
N ARG A 86 -2.80 8.49 12.03
CA ARG A 86 -4.04 8.85 11.33
C ARG A 86 -5.26 8.76 12.27
N LEU A 87 -5.28 7.79 13.18
CA LEU A 87 -6.27 7.67 14.25
C LEU A 87 -6.16 8.81 15.26
N HIS A 88 -4.92 9.16 15.65
CA HIS A 88 -4.60 10.29 16.52
C HIS A 88 -5.10 11.62 15.92
N ASP A 89 -5.02 11.81 14.60
CA ASP A 89 -5.55 13.02 13.96
C ASP A 89 -7.07 13.19 14.16
N ARG A 90 -7.78 12.11 14.46
CA ARG A 90 -9.22 12.12 14.79
C ARG A 90 -9.52 11.95 16.28
N ASN A 91 -8.51 12.14 17.13
CA ASN A 91 -8.60 11.94 18.58
C ASN A 91 -9.05 10.52 19.00
N ASN A 92 -8.68 9.49 18.24
CA ASN A 92 -8.93 8.10 18.62
C ASN A 92 -7.64 7.43 19.10
N THR A 93 -7.77 6.41 19.93
CA THR A 93 -6.63 5.63 20.42
C THR A 93 -5.95 4.85 19.30
N GLY A 94 -4.62 4.74 19.39
CA GLY A 94 -3.82 3.94 18.46
C GLY A 94 -4.20 2.46 18.44
N TRP A 95 -4.83 1.94 19.50
CA TRP A 95 -5.28 0.54 19.59
C TRP A 95 -6.24 0.13 18.47
N LEU A 96 -7.02 1.06 17.91
CA LEU A 96 -7.89 0.76 16.78
C LEU A 96 -7.11 0.33 15.52
N SER A 97 -5.80 0.58 15.45
CA SER A 97 -4.96 0.08 14.36
C SER A 97 -4.87 -1.45 14.32
N LEU A 98 -5.13 -2.16 15.43
CA LEU A 98 -5.13 -3.63 15.46
C LEU A 98 -6.21 -4.23 14.54
N LEU A 99 -7.26 -3.46 14.22
CA LEU A 99 -8.30 -3.89 13.28
C LEU A 99 -7.74 -4.12 11.86
N MET A 100 -6.54 -3.61 11.55
CA MET A 100 -5.86 -3.89 10.29
C MET A 100 -5.44 -5.36 10.12
N LEU A 101 -5.34 -6.12 11.22
CA LEU A 101 -5.01 -7.55 11.18
C LEU A 101 -6.20 -8.42 10.76
N VAL A 102 -7.41 -7.88 10.74
CA VAL A 102 -8.62 -8.61 10.36
C VAL A 102 -8.95 -8.25 8.90
N PRO A 103 -8.83 -9.17 7.92
CA PRO A 103 -8.81 -8.83 6.49
C PRO A 103 -9.99 -7.97 6.02
N ILE A 104 -11.23 -8.38 6.35
CA ILE A 104 -12.45 -7.67 5.91
C ILE A 104 -12.58 -6.32 6.64
N VAL A 105 -12.30 -6.30 7.94
CA VAL A 105 -12.42 -5.08 8.77
C VAL A 105 -11.36 -4.05 8.39
N ASN A 106 -10.16 -4.49 8.01
CA ASN A 106 -9.07 -3.65 7.54
C ASN A 106 -9.50 -2.80 6.33
N ILE A 107 -10.23 -3.38 5.37
CA ILE A 107 -10.72 -2.65 4.18
C ILE A 107 -11.66 -1.52 4.61
N GLY A 108 -12.62 -1.82 5.50
CA GLY A 108 -13.55 -0.81 6.03
C GLY A 108 -12.83 0.30 6.80
N LEU A 109 -11.86 -0.07 7.64
CA LEU A 109 -11.02 0.89 8.36
C LEU A 109 -10.22 1.76 7.39
N ALA A 110 -9.60 1.18 6.36
CA ALA A 110 -8.81 1.92 5.38
C ALA A 110 -9.66 2.97 4.67
N ILE A 111 -10.82 2.59 4.12
CA ILE A 111 -11.76 3.51 3.46
C ILE A 111 -12.15 4.64 4.43
N TYR A 112 -12.52 4.27 5.67
CA TYR A 112 -12.87 5.24 6.69
C TYR A 112 -11.74 6.24 6.98
N LEU A 113 -10.49 5.78 7.12
CA LEU A 113 -9.36 6.65 7.40
C LEU A 113 -8.99 7.55 6.21
N PHE A 114 -9.23 7.13 4.97
CA PHE A 114 -9.05 7.98 3.78
C PHE A 114 -10.14 9.05 3.67
N CYS A 115 -11.39 8.73 4.00
CA CYS A 115 -12.52 9.64 3.83
C CYS A 115 -12.75 10.58 5.02
N ALA A 116 -12.58 10.09 6.26
CA ALA A 116 -12.97 10.83 7.45
C ALA A 116 -12.16 12.13 7.63
N LYS A 117 -12.79 13.20 8.09
CA LYS A 117 -12.07 14.44 8.42
C LYS A 117 -11.30 14.30 9.75
N GLY A 118 -10.13 14.94 9.83
CA GLY A 118 -9.37 15.11 11.08
C GLY A 118 -10.04 16.09 12.04
N THR A 119 -9.70 16.01 13.32
CA THR A 119 -10.16 16.95 14.35
C THR A 119 -9.59 18.35 14.08
N GLU A 120 -10.45 19.38 14.15
CA GLU A 120 -10.00 20.78 14.06
C GLU A 120 -9.46 21.25 15.41
N GLY A 121 -8.40 22.06 15.38
CA GLY A 121 -7.81 22.62 16.60
C GLY A 121 -7.02 21.60 17.45
N PRO A 122 -6.82 21.93 18.74
CA PRO A 122 -6.08 21.09 19.69
C PRO A 122 -6.72 19.72 19.89
N ASN A 123 -5.91 18.68 20.08
CA ASN A 123 -6.35 17.35 20.46
C ASN A 123 -5.35 16.70 21.43
N ASP A 124 -5.68 15.53 21.98
CA ASP A 124 -4.87 14.84 23.01
C ASP A 124 -3.50 14.37 22.51
N TYR A 125 -3.32 14.33 21.19
CA TYR A 125 -2.11 13.88 20.49
C TYR A 125 -1.28 15.04 19.90
N GLY A 126 -1.63 16.28 20.24
CA GLY A 126 -0.88 17.48 19.90
C GLY A 126 -1.43 18.30 18.72
N PRO A 127 -0.68 19.32 18.28
CA PRO A 127 -1.11 20.22 17.23
C PRO A 127 -1.19 19.49 15.88
N LYS A 128 -2.08 19.97 15.01
CA LYS A 128 -2.21 19.44 13.65
C LYS A 128 -0.93 19.71 12.85
N ARG A 129 -0.30 18.65 12.33
CA ARG A 129 0.83 18.78 11.40
C ARG A 129 0.39 19.45 10.09
N PRO A 130 1.08 20.51 9.64
CA PRO A 130 0.87 21.03 8.31
C PRO A 130 1.33 19.99 7.27
N THR A 131 0.48 19.68 6.30
CA THR A 131 0.85 18.81 5.17
C THR A 131 1.67 19.62 4.15
N PRO A 132 2.95 19.30 3.91
CA PRO A 132 3.77 19.92 2.86
C PRO A 132 3.18 19.68 1.46
N SER A 133 3.51 20.56 0.51
CA SER A 133 2.96 20.48 -0.86
C SER A 133 3.24 19.15 -1.57
N TRP A 134 4.44 18.58 -1.40
CA TRP A 134 4.79 17.30 -2.02
C TRP A 134 3.94 16.13 -1.46
N GLU A 135 3.63 16.14 -0.15
CA GLU A 135 2.72 15.17 0.45
C GLU A 135 1.30 15.34 -0.10
N ARG A 136 0.87 16.57 -0.40
CA ARG A 136 -0.46 16.77 -1.02
C ARG A 136 -0.52 16.15 -2.41
N VAL A 137 0.51 16.35 -3.22
CA VAL A 137 0.59 15.81 -4.59
C VAL A 137 0.61 14.29 -4.55
N LEU A 138 1.55 13.70 -3.79
CA LEU A 138 1.65 12.25 -3.67
C LEU A 138 0.39 11.61 -3.06
N GLY A 139 -0.20 12.28 -2.06
CA GLY A 139 -1.42 11.80 -1.43
C GLY A 139 -2.59 11.73 -2.42
N TRP A 140 -2.76 12.73 -3.27
CA TRP A 140 -3.79 12.70 -4.32
C TRP A 140 -3.51 11.65 -5.39
N ILE A 141 -2.25 11.55 -5.84
CA ILE A 141 -1.83 10.50 -6.79
C ILE A 141 -2.23 9.13 -6.22
N TYR A 142 -1.90 8.86 -4.96
CA TYR A 142 -2.21 7.58 -4.33
C TYR A 142 -3.71 7.30 -4.24
N ILE A 143 -4.50 8.29 -3.77
CA ILE A 143 -5.96 8.15 -3.61
C ILE A 143 -6.64 7.84 -4.95
N VAL A 144 -6.14 8.36 -6.06
CA VAL A 144 -6.68 8.10 -7.41
C VAL A 144 -6.13 6.80 -8.01
N LEU A 145 -4.83 6.56 -7.87
CA LEU A 145 -4.14 5.44 -8.47
C LEU A 145 -4.58 4.10 -7.88
N ILE A 146 -4.80 4.02 -6.56
CA ILE A 146 -5.14 2.75 -5.90
C ILE A 146 -6.48 2.16 -6.40
N PRO A 147 -7.61 2.89 -6.41
CA PRO A 147 -8.85 2.39 -6.97
C PRO A 147 -8.70 1.99 -8.45
N LEU A 148 -7.97 2.77 -9.25
CA LEU A 148 -7.73 2.47 -10.66
C LEU A 148 -6.95 1.16 -10.84
N ALA A 149 -5.88 0.97 -10.07
CA ALA A 149 -5.07 -0.25 -10.08
C ALA A 149 -5.89 -1.48 -9.64
N LEU A 150 -6.76 -1.33 -8.64
CA LEU A 150 -7.67 -2.40 -8.21
C LEU A 150 -8.67 -2.78 -9.30
N ILE A 151 -9.27 -1.80 -9.99
CA ILE A 151 -10.19 -2.06 -11.10
C ILE A 151 -9.46 -2.78 -12.24
N PHE A 152 -8.27 -2.30 -12.62
CA PHE A 152 -7.46 -2.94 -13.67
C PHE A 152 -7.06 -4.37 -13.30
N GLY A 153 -6.65 -4.60 -12.04
CA GLY A 153 -6.31 -5.94 -11.55
C GLY A 153 -7.50 -6.90 -11.58
N VAL A 154 -8.69 -6.47 -11.15
CA VAL A 154 -9.91 -7.31 -11.21
C VAL A 154 -10.26 -7.66 -12.66
N ILE A 155 -10.19 -6.69 -13.57
CA ILE A 155 -10.42 -6.93 -15.00
C ILE A 155 -9.40 -7.94 -15.53
N ALA A 156 -8.11 -7.77 -15.23
CA ALA A 156 -7.07 -8.67 -15.70
C ALA A 156 -7.29 -10.12 -15.22
N VAL A 157 -7.69 -10.32 -13.96
CA VAL A 157 -7.97 -11.65 -13.40
C VAL A 157 -9.18 -12.30 -14.08
N ILE A 158 -10.23 -11.54 -14.40
CA ILE A 158 -11.40 -12.07 -15.12
C ILE A 158 -11.03 -12.42 -16.58
N MET A 159 -10.20 -11.59 -17.21
CA MET A 159 -9.83 -11.75 -18.62
C MET A 159 -8.80 -12.87 -18.85
N ALA A 160 -7.89 -13.13 -17.90
CA ALA A 160 -6.83 -14.12 -18.03
C ALA A 160 -7.31 -15.51 -18.50
N PRO A 161 -8.27 -16.19 -17.83
CA PRO A 161 -8.74 -17.50 -18.28
C PRO A 161 -9.50 -17.44 -19.61
N THR A 162 -10.19 -16.32 -19.88
CA THR A 162 -10.90 -16.15 -21.17
C THR A 162 -9.92 -16.07 -22.33
N TYR A 163 -8.81 -15.36 -22.15
CA TYR A 163 -7.75 -15.24 -23.14
C TYR A 163 -7.08 -16.59 -23.43
N GLU A 164 -6.75 -17.36 -22.40
CA GLU A 164 -6.20 -18.72 -22.55
C GLU A 164 -7.13 -19.61 -23.38
N GLY A 165 -8.44 -19.57 -23.10
CA GLY A 165 -9.45 -20.30 -23.89
C GLY A 165 -9.55 -19.85 -25.35
N TYR A 166 -9.33 -18.57 -25.65
CA TYR A 166 -9.28 -18.09 -27.04
C TYR A 166 -8.05 -18.61 -27.79
N VAL A 167 -6.89 -18.67 -27.12
CA VAL A 167 -5.65 -19.20 -27.70
C VAL A 167 -5.81 -20.68 -28.02
N GLU A 168 -6.26 -21.50 -27.07
CA GLU A 168 -6.47 -22.95 -27.27
C GLU A 168 -7.46 -23.25 -28.41
N LYS A 169 -8.55 -22.48 -28.49
CA LYS A 169 -9.52 -22.60 -29.58
C LYS A 169 -8.91 -22.23 -30.94
N SER A 170 -8.04 -21.22 -30.99
CA SER A 170 -7.39 -20.83 -32.25
C SER A 170 -6.38 -21.89 -32.73
N GLU A 171 -5.64 -22.49 -31.82
CA GLU A 171 -4.66 -23.55 -32.13
C GLU A 171 -5.35 -24.84 -32.61
N SER A 172 -6.46 -25.23 -31.97
CA SER A 172 -7.23 -26.41 -32.39
C SER A 172 -7.86 -26.25 -33.79
N ILE A 173 -8.25 -25.05 -34.20
CA ILE A 173 -8.73 -24.77 -35.56
C ILE A 173 -7.60 -24.93 -36.59
N VAL A 174 -6.38 -24.49 -36.26
CA VAL A 174 -5.20 -24.65 -37.14
C VAL A 174 -4.85 -26.13 -37.31
N ILE A 175 -4.82 -26.90 -36.21
CA ILE A 175 -4.52 -28.34 -36.22
C ILE A 175 -5.63 -29.15 -36.91
N GLY A 176 -6.89 -28.73 -36.75
CA GLY A 176 -8.06 -29.40 -37.32
C GLY A 176 -8.35 -29.07 -38.79
N SER A 177 -7.60 -28.15 -39.42
CA SER A 177 -7.76 -27.89 -40.84
C SER A 177 -7.19 -29.06 -41.65
N PRO A 178 -8.01 -29.77 -42.48
CA PRO A 178 -7.46 -30.78 -43.36
C PRO A 178 -6.53 -30.08 -44.36
N SER A 179 -5.35 -30.66 -44.62
CA SER A 179 -4.44 -30.17 -45.66
C SER A 179 -5.13 -30.21 -47.02
N GLN A 180 -5.85 -29.15 -47.36
CA GLN A 180 -6.49 -28.96 -48.66
C GLN A 180 -5.45 -28.36 -49.62
N SER A 181 -4.45 -29.17 -49.98
CA SER A 181 -3.51 -29.04 -51.10
C SER A 181 -2.42 -30.10 -50.84
N GLU A 182 -2.20 -31.14 -51.64
CA GLU A 182 -2.27 -31.29 -53.10
C GLU A 182 -2.84 -32.67 -53.52
#